data_AF-B0E2A7-F1
#
_entry.id   AF-B0E2A7-F1
#
_cell.length_a   1.000
_cell.length_b   1.000
_cell.length_c   1.000
_cell.angle_alpha   90.00
_cell.angle_beta   90.00
_cell.angle_gamma   90.00
#
_symmetry.space_group_name_H-M   'P 1'
#
loop_
_entity.id
_entity.type
_entity.pdbx_description
1 polymer ?
#
loop_
_entity_poly.entity_id
_entity_poly.type
_entity_poly.pdbx_seq_one_letter_code
_entity_poly.pdbx_strand_id
1 'polypeptide(L)'
;SERDSYKEIIFSNTIQSMWEILEALPQLDLTLAPQNDARRATIMALPMQIEADVLPRDVVDAVRSLWRDPGVKEAVRRSREFQLNDSAVYYFNSIDRMAATNYIPTDQDILRSRVKTTGITETSL
;
A
#
# COMPACT_ATOMS: atom_id res chain seq x y z
N SER A 1 3.56 -17.55 -12.03
CA SER A 1 4.60 -17.03 -12.93
C SER A 1 5.58 -16.18 -12.12
N GLU A 2 6.78 -15.87 -12.62
CA GLU A 2 7.73 -14.97 -11.92
C GLU A 2 7.09 -13.63 -11.55
N ARG A 3 6.17 -13.12 -12.38
CA ARG A 3 5.42 -11.89 -12.07
C ARG A 3 4.42 -12.08 -10.92
N ASP A 4 3.84 -13.27 -10.76
CA ASP A 4 2.87 -13.52 -9.70
C ASP A 4 3.52 -13.47 -8.30
N SER A 5 4.79 -13.88 -8.15
CA SER A 5 5.48 -13.81 -6.86
C SER A 5 5.71 -12.37 -6.38
N TYR A 6 5.59 -11.37 -7.27
CA TYR A 6 5.65 -9.96 -6.87
C TYR A 6 4.32 -9.43 -6.33
N LYS A 7 3.19 -10.13 -6.52
CA LYS A 7 1.87 -9.68 -6.05
C LYS A 7 1.87 -9.42 -4.56
N GLU A 8 2.35 -10.39 -3.77
CA GLU A 8 2.44 -10.30 -2.32
C GLU A 8 3.28 -9.09 -1.87
N ILE A 9 4.40 -8.85 -2.54
CA ILE A 9 5.31 -7.74 -2.26
C ILE A 9 4.61 -6.40 -2.56
N ILE A 10 3.99 -6.29 -3.74
CA ILE A 10 3.28 -5.09 -4.18
C ILE A 10 2.10 -4.77 -3.26
N PHE A 11 1.31 -5.79 -2.90
CA PHE A 11 0.16 -5.64 -2.01
C PHE A 11 0.59 -5.26 -0.59
N SER A 12 1.62 -5.91 -0.06
CA SER A 12 2.22 -5.57 1.24
C SER A 12 2.75 -4.14 1.26
N ASN A 13 3.49 -3.73 0.22
CA ASN A 13 3.99 -2.35 0.09
C ASN A 13 2.84 -1.32 0.04
N THR A 14 1.73 -1.66 -0.60
CA THR A 14 0.54 -0.79 -0.69
C THR A 14 -0.11 -0.61 0.68
N ILE A 15 -0.34 -1.71 1.40
CA ILE A 15 -0.94 -1.69 2.75
C ILE A 15 -0.02 -0.96 3.72
N GLN A 16 1.27 -1.28 3.72
CA GLN A 16 2.26 -0.65 4.58
C GLN A 16 2.32 0.86 4.33
N SER A 17 2.35 1.29 3.07
CA SER A 17 2.37 2.73 2.75
C SER A 17 1.13 3.46 3.26
N MET A 18 -0.05 2.84 3.18
CA MET A 18 -1.27 3.42 3.74
C MET A 18 -1.22 3.44 5.27
N TRP A 19 -0.73 2.38 5.89
CA TRP A 19 -0.56 2.28 7.33
C TRP A 19 0.35 3.39 7.89
N GLU A 20 1.51 3.61 7.26
CA GLU A 20 2.48 4.66 7.63
C GLU A 20 1.84 6.06 7.58
N ILE A 21 1.00 6.32 6.57
CA ILE A 21 0.26 7.59 6.48
C ILE A 21 -0.72 7.72 7.65
N LEU A 22 -1.50 6.67 7.94
CA LEU A 22 -2.52 6.69 9.00
C LEU A 22 -1.89 6.83 10.40
N GLU A 23 -0.70 6.28 10.60
CA GLU A 23 0.09 6.43 11.82
C GLU A 23 0.63 7.86 11.98
N ALA A 24 1.02 8.50 10.87
CA ALA A 24 1.55 9.87 10.87
C ALA A 24 0.47 10.94 11.08
N LEU A 25 -0.81 10.66 10.77
CA LEU A 25 -1.89 11.66 10.85
C LEU A 25 -1.93 12.45 12.18
N PRO A 26 -1.92 11.81 13.38
CA PRO A 26 -1.94 12.54 14.64
C PRO A 26 -0.68 13.39 14.87
N GLN A 27 0.47 12.95 14.37
CA GLN A 27 1.75 13.69 14.50
C GLN A 27 1.77 14.94 13.62
N LEU A 28 0.95 14.95 12.56
CA LEU A 28 0.80 16.06 11.63
C LEU A 28 -0.38 16.98 12.00
N ASP A 29 -1.07 16.72 13.12
CA ASP A 29 -2.32 17.38 13.50
C ASP A 29 -3.43 17.25 12.42
N LEU A 30 -3.45 16.13 11.72
CA LEU A 30 -4.44 15.82 10.68
C LEU A 30 -5.45 14.79 11.19
N THR A 31 -6.69 14.92 10.71
CA THR A 31 -7.80 14.01 11.05
C THR A 31 -8.42 13.45 9.78
N LEU A 32 -8.98 12.24 9.88
CA LEU A 32 -9.79 11.65 8.82
C LEU A 32 -11.22 12.13 8.92
N ALA A 33 -11.93 12.08 7.80
CA ALA A 33 -13.37 12.22 7.81
C ALA A 33 -14.01 11.02 8.56
N PRO A 34 -15.04 11.21 9.41
CA PRO A 34 -15.60 10.14 10.26
C PRO A 34 -16.03 8.87 9.51
N GLN A 35 -16.47 9.01 8.25
CA GLN A 35 -16.83 7.85 7.41
C GLN A 35 -15.65 6.90 7.13
N ASN A 36 -14.41 7.35 7.33
CA ASN A 36 -13.20 6.57 7.12
C ASN A 36 -12.68 5.90 8.40
N ASP A 37 -13.35 6.03 9.55
CA ASP A 37 -12.91 5.40 10.81
C ASP A 37 -12.87 3.87 10.70
N ALA A 38 -13.91 3.26 10.12
CA ALA A 38 -13.94 1.82 9.86
C ALA A 38 -12.85 1.40 8.86
N ARG A 39 -12.58 2.23 7.85
CA ARG A 39 -11.58 1.99 6.80
C ARG A 39 -10.16 2.02 7.38
N ARG A 40 -9.91 2.97 8.28
CA ARG A 40 -8.66 3.06 9.06
C ARG A 40 -8.48 1.79 9.88
N ALA A 41 -9.51 1.35 10.60
CA ALA A 41 -9.44 0.13 11.41
C ALA A 41 -9.12 -1.11 10.54
N THR A 42 -9.72 -1.22 9.35
CA THR A 42 -9.39 -2.29 8.38
C THR A 42 -7.90 -2.31 8.04
N ILE A 43 -7.30 -1.19 7.67
CA ILE A 43 -5.87 -1.14 7.31
C ILE A 43 -4.98 -1.39 8.52
N MET A 44 -5.31 -0.81 9.68
CA MET A 44 -4.52 -0.95 10.91
C MET A 44 -4.52 -2.38 11.48
N ALA A 45 -5.55 -3.18 11.17
CA ALA A 45 -5.66 -4.57 11.62
C ALA A 45 -4.92 -5.57 10.73
N LEU A 46 -4.46 -5.17 9.54
CA LEU A 46 -3.75 -6.06 8.63
C LEU A 46 -2.28 -6.23 9.05
N PRO A 47 -1.70 -7.42 8.80
CA PRO A 47 -0.26 -7.58 8.94
C PRO A 47 0.47 -6.77 7.86
N MET A 48 1.71 -6.37 8.17
CA MET A 48 2.55 -5.62 7.23
C MET A 48 2.98 -6.43 6.00
N GLN A 49 2.88 -7.76 6.08
CA GLN A 49 3.13 -8.68 5.00
C GLN A 49 1.89 -9.55 4.81
N ILE A 50 1.39 -9.61 3.59
CA ILE A 50 0.25 -10.45 3.21
C ILE A 50 0.64 -11.42 2.12
N GLU A 51 0.29 -12.68 2.33
CA GLU A 51 0.37 -13.75 1.35
C GLU A 51 -1.01 -13.87 0.70
N ALA A 52 -1.19 -13.17 -0.42
CA ALA A 52 -2.47 -13.11 -1.11
C ALA A 52 -2.28 -12.95 -2.62
N ASP A 53 -2.95 -13.82 -3.38
CA ASP A 53 -3.02 -13.72 -4.84
C ASP A 53 -3.93 -12.58 -5.32
N VAL A 54 -4.89 -12.17 -4.48
CA VAL A 54 -5.87 -11.12 -4.77
C VAL A 54 -6.07 -10.27 -3.53
N LEU A 55 -6.11 -8.94 -3.70
CA LEU A 55 -6.47 -8.03 -2.61
C LEU A 55 -7.93 -8.22 -2.19
N PRO A 56 -8.22 -8.44 -0.90
CA PRO A 56 -9.58 -8.48 -0.41
C PRO A 56 -10.35 -7.19 -0.72
N ARG A 57 -11.63 -7.32 -1.08
CA ARG A 57 -12.45 -6.18 -1.55
C ARG A 57 -12.58 -5.07 -0.50
N ASP A 58 -12.70 -5.44 0.76
CA ASP A 58 -12.74 -4.51 1.89
C ASP A 58 -11.45 -3.69 2.02
N VAL A 59 -10.29 -4.31 1.79
CA VAL A 59 -8.98 -3.63 1.76
C VAL A 59 -8.88 -2.68 0.56
N VAL A 60 -9.30 -3.12 -0.62
CA VAL A 60 -9.34 -2.28 -1.83
C VAL A 60 -10.22 -1.05 -1.59
N ASP A 61 -11.42 -1.25 -1.05
CA ASP A 61 -12.35 -0.17 -0.74
C ASP A 61 -11.80 0.75 0.36
N ALA A 62 -11.08 0.19 1.34
CA ALA A 62 -10.35 0.93 2.36
C ALA A 62 -9.31 1.87 1.75
N VAL A 63 -8.36 1.34 1.00
CA VAL A 63 -7.32 2.13 0.34
C VAL A 63 -7.93 3.17 -0.60
N ARG A 64 -8.95 2.81 -1.39
CA ARG A 64 -9.61 3.74 -2.32
C ARG A 64 -10.29 4.90 -1.60
N SER A 65 -11.02 4.63 -0.51
CA SER A 65 -11.73 5.66 0.26
C SER A 65 -10.75 6.58 0.99
N LEU A 66 -9.75 5.99 1.65
CA LEU A 66 -8.72 6.72 2.38
C LEU A 66 -7.90 7.60 1.42
N TRP A 67 -7.55 7.10 0.24
CA TRP A 67 -6.79 7.89 -0.73
C TRP A 67 -7.54 9.14 -1.25
N ARG A 68 -8.87 9.15 -1.15
CA ARG A 68 -9.70 10.31 -1.49
C ARG A 68 -9.89 11.27 -0.32
N ASP A 69 -9.49 10.88 0.88
CA ASP A 69 -9.61 11.70 2.09
C ASP A 69 -8.61 12.88 2.07
N PRO A 70 -9.06 14.11 2.33
CA PRO A 70 -8.17 15.28 2.38
C PRO A 70 -7.03 15.16 3.39
N GLY A 71 -7.26 14.53 4.55
CA GLY A 71 -6.23 14.33 5.57
C GLY A 71 -5.12 13.41 5.06
N VAL A 72 -5.47 12.35 4.34
CA VAL A 72 -4.49 11.45 3.69
C VAL A 72 -3.74 12.16 2.57
N LYS A 73 -4.42 12.94 1.73
CA LYS A 73 -3.75 13.75 0.69
C LYS A 73 -2.73 14.72 1.27
N GLU A 74 -3.11 15.40 2.35
CA GLU A 74 -2.25 16.38 3.00
C GLU A 74 -1.07 15.72 3.71
N ALA A 75 -1.28 14.56 4.35
CA ALA A 75 -0.19 13.77 4.91
C ALA A 75 0.80 13.35 3.83
N VAL A 76 0.34 12.87 2.67
CA VAL A 76 1.23 12.55 1.54
C VAL A 76 1.99 13.78 1.03
N ARG A 77 1.38 14.97 1.01
CA ARG A 77 2.08 16.22 0.66
C ARG A 77 3.19 16.56 1.67
N ARG A 78 2.97 16.20 2.93
CA ARG A 78 3.90 16.36 4.07
C ARG A 78 4.75 15.11 4.31
N SER A 79 4.87 14.21 3.33
CA SER A 79 5.63 12.96 3.45
C SER A 79 7.13 13.13 3.69
N ARG A 80 7.65 14.36 3.72
CA ARG A 80 9.02 14.66 4.16
C ARG A 80 9.17 14.67 5.68
N GLU A 81 8.06 14.76 6.41
CA GLU A 81 8.02 14.82 7.88
C GLU A 81 7.96 13.41 8.51
N PHE A 82 7.68 12.38 7.73
CA PHE A 82 7.69 10.97 8.14
C PHE A 82 8.26 10.10 7.04
N GLN A 83 8.54 8.82 7.32
CA GLN A 83 9.13 7.93 6.34
C GLN A 83 8.04 7.26 5.50
N LEU A 84 7.74 7.84 4.33
CA LEU A 84 6.83 7.26 3.34
C LEU A 84 7.59 6.82 2.09
N ASN A 85 7.19 5.70 1.51
CA ASN A 85 7.72 5.24 0.24
C ASN A 85 7.26 6.13 -0.94
N ASP A 86 8.18 6.56 -1.81
CA ASP A 86 7.90 7.33 -3.03
C ASP A 86 6.90 6.62 -3.97
N SER A 87 6.83 5.29 -3.92
CA SER A 87 5.90 4.47 -4.70
C SER A 87 4.47 4.47 -4.16
N ALA A 88 4.20 5.00 -2.96
CA ALA A 88 2.88 4.98 -2.32
C ALA A 88 1.79 5.56 -3.22
N VAL A 89 2.02 6.74 -3.80
CA VAL A 89 1.07 7.43 -4.69
C VAL A 89 0.77 6.60 -5.93
N TYR A 90 1.78 5.92 -6.48
CA TYR A 90 1.61 5.06 -7.65
C TYR A 90 0.68 3.88 -7.35
N TYR A 91 0.86 3.23 -6.20
CA TYR A 91 -0.01 2.12 -5.78
C TYR A 91 -1.44 2.56 -5.54
N PHE A 92 -1.64 3.68 -4.82
CA PHE A 92 -2.99 4.16 -4.53
C PHE A 92 -3.76 4.57 -5.79
N ASN A 93 -3.07 5.17 -6.77
CA ASN A 93 -3.67 5.47 -8.07
C ASN A 93 -3.93 4.21 -8.92
N SER A 94 -3.20 3.13 -8.66
CA SER A 94 -3.32 1.85 -9.38
C SER A 94 -4.22 0.82 -8.68
N ILE A 95 -4.82 1.18 -7.53
CA ILE A 95 -5.53 0.22 -6.67
C ILE A 95 -6.66 -0.52 -7.39
N ASP A 96 -7.39 0.16 -8.27
CA ASP A 96 -8.48 -0.43 -9.05
C ASP A 96 -7.97 -1.45 -10.08
N ARG A 97 -6.80 -1.19 -10.69
CA ARG A 97 -6.14 -2.14 -11.60
C ARG A 97 -5.64 -3.35 -10.82
N MET A 98 -5.01 -3.12 -9.67
CA MET A 98 -4.44 -4.17 -8.81
C MET A 98 -5.51 -5.08 -8.21
N ALA A 99 -6.73 -4.57 -8.02
CA ALA A 99 -7.87 -5.32 -7.52
C ALA A 99 -8.58 -6.20 -8.57
N ALA A 100 -8.19 -6.10 -9.85
CA ALA A 100 -8.81 -6.89 -10.90
C ALA A 100 -8.49 -8.39 -10.73
N THR A 101 -9.48 -9.25 -10.96
CA THR A 101 -9.35 -10.72 -10.79
C THR A 101 -8.23 -11.34 -11.64
N ASN A 102 -7.91 -10.72 -12.77
CA ASN A 102 -6.84 -11.13 -13.69
C ASN A 102 -5.61 -10.22 -13.63
N TYR A 103 -5.42 -9.50 -12.52
CA TYR A 103 -4.25 -8.64 -12.36
C TYR A 103 -2.95 -9.46 -12.48
N ILE A 104 -2.06 -8.97 -13.34
CA ILE A 104 -0.69 -9.44 -13.50
C ILE A 104 0.20 -8.21 -13.31
N PRO A 105 1.19 -8.24 -12.38
CA PRO A 105 2.10 -7.13 -12.19
C PRO A 105 2.76 -6.68 -13.49
N THR A 106 2.71 -5.38 -13.72
CA THR A 106 3.45 -4.73 -14.81
C THR A 106 4.91 -4.56 -14.42
N ASP A 107 5.79 -4.30 -15.40
CA ASP A 107 7.19 -4.01 -15.10
C ASP A 107 7.33 -2.79 -14.19
N GLN A 108 6.42 -1.82 -14.35
CA GLN A 108 6.36 -0.63 -13.49
C GLN A 108 5.96 -0.98 -12.04
N ASP A 109 5.06 -1.94 -11.84
CA ASP A 109 4.69 -2.42 -10.50
C ASP A 109 5.89 -3.08 -9.82
N ILE A 110 6.59 -3.93 -10.56
CA ILE A 110 7.76 -4.68 -10.09
C ILE A 110 8.92 -3.73 -9.74
N LEU A 111 9.27 -2.81 -10.64
CA LEU A 111 10.35 -1.82 -10.43
C LEU A 111 10.10 -0.91 -9.22
N ARG A 112 8.83 -0.66 -8.90
CA ARG A 112 8.43 0.18 -7.75
C ARG A 112 8.28 -0.60 -6.46
N SER A 113 8.21 -1.93 -6.54
CA SER A 113 8.15 -2.81 -5.38
C SER A 113 9.49 -2.79 -4.65
N ARG A 114 9.45 -2.49 -3.35
CA ARG A 114 10.59 -2.67 -2.49
C ARG A 114 10.61 -4.11 -2.03
N VAL A 115 11.42 -4.91 -2.73
CA VAL A 115 11.90 -6.17 -2.17
C VAL A 115 12.81 -5.79 -1.02
N LYS A 116 12.38 -5.99 0.24
CA LYS A 116 13.34 -6.01 1.34
C LYS A 116 14.28 -7.16 1.01
N THR A 117 15.55 -6.87 0.75
CA THR A 117 16.59 -7.88 0.59
C THR A 117 16.75 -8.63 1.90
N THR A 118 15.90 -9.62 2.15
CA THR A 118 16.13 -10.63 3.18
C THR A 118 17.10 -11.64 2.60
N GLY A 119 18.40 -11.30 2.63
CA GLY A 119 19.47 -12.21 2.27
C GLY A 119 19.61 -12.46 0.77
N ILE A 120 20.86 -12.59 0.35
CA ILE A 120 21.29 -12.93 -1.00
C ILE A 120 20.68 -14.29 -1.36
N THR A 121 19.84 -14.36 -2.39
CA THR A 121 19.59 -15.65 -3.05
C THR A 121 20.80 -15.92 -3.91
N GLU A 122 21.67 -16.84 -3.47
CA GLU A 122 22.75 -17.40 -4.27
C GLU A 122 22.18 -17.80 -5.64
N THR A 123 22.66 -17.14 -6.69
CA THR A 123 22.60 -17.73 -8.03
C THR A 123 23.67 -18.80 -8.06
N SER A 124 23.30 -20.05 -7.81
CA SER A 124 24.16 -21.19 -8.14
C SER A 124 24.37 -21.18 -9.65
N LEU A 125 25.61 -20.94 -10.07
CA LEU A 125 26.12 -21.36 -11.38
C LEU A 125 26.36 -22.87 -11.39
#